data_AF-A0AAW8FXC4-F1
#
_entry.id   AF-A0AAW8FXC4-F1
#
_cell.length_a   1.000
_cell.length_b   1.000
_cell.length_c   1.000
_cell.angle_alpha   90.00
_cell.angle_beta   90.00
_cell.angle_gamma   90.00
#
_symmetry.space_group_name_H-M   'P 1'
#
loop_
_entity.id
_entity.type
_entity.pdbx_description
1 polymer ?
#
loop_
_entity_poly.entity_id
_entity_poly.type
_entity_poly.pdbx_seq_one_letter_code
_entity_poly.pdbx_strand_id
1 'polypeptide(L)'
;MNIVEQYDANNSYYALDVLDTKGIHGLRFESEDNNIYITKVDFGDGVTRNGTGIIGSGSYVGTSSKTYSDYFTGKIKIYNNPQKIKKIVIDFGLDGHSSDPDYLTVKNVVLTPEILDYFPNADYFYFNHYSYGSIHSSLKGKVTGEWATKCRDKLKVLAFASSDYPTSDPTFDFDLIPTNSILENLTLPGYATTFRANFIVKGNISNIPNTLKIINLGGDNPANTTNSVSGVIPNWVTYFSRLGRNTITANVEGLNDNLQYLTVLGNNGLSGNLKSFPLCTTFNVQGNNTISGTLKPMPLCTSFSVMSSNCNISGLLNNDINLPNAETINVTGISMLSGVIKTSSKITTLNIAGNNQIEGLELLSNCTSFTLQGNNTISGNPFQYLPKARTIVIQGNNKVNNYTSRTYPTMSRFILQGLAELDQAKVDQLLKDLSEASWNPAGGVCTIKGNCSTPSATGKNYASIIASKGSGVIVSIN
;
A
#
# COMPACT_ATOMS: atom_id res chain seq x y z
N MET A 1 -30.31 28.79 -45.54
CA MET A 1 -31.17 28.48 -44.37
C MET A 1 -30.23 28.33 -43.18
N ASN A 2 -30.03 29.41 -42.41
CA ASN A 2 -29.22 29.34 -41.20
C ASN A 2 -30.04 28.58 -40.16
N ILE A 3 -29.60 27.38 -39.77
CA ILE A 3 -30.13 26.72 -38.59
C ILE A 3 -29.62 27.54 -37.41
N VAL A 4 -30.46 28.47 -36.94
CA VAL A 4 -30.28 29.09 -35.63
C VAL A 4 -30.59 27.96 -34.65
N GLU A 5 -29.55 27.29 -34.14
CA GLU A 5 -29.70 26.41 -32.97
C GLU A 5 -30.28 27.28 -31.85
N GLN A 6 -31.56 27.06 -31.54
CA GLN A 6 -32.27 27.75 -30.49
C GLN A 6 -31.77 27.19 -29.16
N TYR A 7 -30.73 27.82 -28.62
CA TYR A 7 -30.16 27.43 -27.34
C TYR A 7 -31.13 27.80 -26.22
N ASP A 8 -31.53 26.82 -25.39
CA ASP A 8 -32.31 27.07 -24.19
C ASP A 8 -31.67 28.18 -23.35
N ALA A 9 -32.50 29.07 -22.80
CA ALA A 9 -32.10 30.24 -22.00
C ALA A 9 -31.34 29.88 -20.70
N ASN A 10 -31.14 28.60 -20.42
CA ASN A 10 -30.51 28.08 -19.21
C ASN A 10 -29.06 27.61 -19.41
N ASN A 11 -28.44 27.85 -20.58
CA ASN A 11 -27.06 27.47 -20.83
C ASN A 11 -26.10 28.37 -20.04
N SER A 12 -25.31 27.75 -19.15
CA SER A 12 -24.26 28.42 -18.38
C SER A 12 -22.90 28.20 -19.05
N TYR A 13 -22.09 29.26 -19.12
CA TYR A 13 -20.74 29.21 -19.70
C TYR A 13 -19.70 29.16 -18.58
N TYR A 14 -18.82 28.16 -18.59
CA TYR A 14 -17.65 28.14 -17.73
C TYR A 14 -16.40 28.41 -18.58
N ALA A 15 -15.79 29.57 -18.39
CA ALA A 15 -14.49 29.82 -18.99
C ALA A 15 -13.46 28.96 -18.25
N LEU A 16 -12.91 27.96 -18.93
CA LEU A 16 -11.71 27.28 -18.49
C LEU A 16 -10.58 27.71 -19.42
N ASP A 17 -9.68 28.55 -18.92
CA ASP A 17 -8.48 28.90 -19.67
C ASP A 17 -7.46 27.77 -19.49
N VAL A 18 -7.34 26.92 -20.53
CA VAL A 18 -6.25 25.95 -20.61
C VAL A 18 -5.21 26.54 -21.57
N LEU A 19 -4.04 26.88 -21.04
CA LEU A 19 -2.93 27.43 -21.82
C LEU A 19 -2.04 26.28 -22.31
N ASP A 20 -1.49 26.40 -23.53
CA ASP A 20 -0.54 25.45 -24.13
C ASP A 20 -1.04 23.99 -24.15
N THR A 21 -2.23 23.73 -24.71
CA THR A 21 -2.90 22.42 -24.68
C THR A 21 -2.40 21.37 -25.67
N LYS A 22 -1.14 21.47 -26.13
CA LYS A 22 -0.60 20.52 -27.11
C LYS A 22 -0.76 19.08 -26.61
N GLY A 23 -1.55 18.29 -27.35
CA GLY A 23 -1.73 16.86 -27.11
C GLY A 23 -2.81 16.46 -26.09
N ILE A 24 -3.72 17.34 -25.63
CA ILE A 24 -4.79 16.94 -24.69
C ILE A 24 -5.77 15.93 -25.34
N HIS A 25 -5.96 14.78 -24.69
CA HIS A 25 -6.84 13.70 -25.16
C HIS A 25 -8.31 13.83 -24.77
N GLY A 26 -8.63 14.52 -23.68
CA GLY A 26 -10.01 14.62 -23.23
C GLY A 26 -10.22 15.50 -22.02
N LEU A 27 -11.49 15.82 -21.80
CA LEU A 27 -12.03 16.37 -20.56
C LEU A 27 -13.40 15.71 -20.37
N ARG A 28 -13.68 15.18 -19.17
CA ARG A 28 -14.85 14.34 -18.93
C ARG A 28 -15.68 14.87 -17.75
N PHE A 29 -16.99 14.89 -17.91
CA PHE A 29 -17.92 15.23 -16.83
C PHE A 29 -18.86 14.06 -16.61
N GLU A 30 -19.14 13.70 -15.35
CA GLU A 30 -20.02 12.58 -14.99
C GLU A 30 -21.21 13.07 -14.14
N SER A 31 -22.36 12.44 -14.35
CA SER A 31 -23.62 12.72 -13.66
C SER A 31 -24.27 11.40 -13.23
N GLU A 32 -25.06 11.45 -12.17
CA GLU A 32 -25.89 10.33 -11.72
C GLU A 32 -27.07 10.06 -12.65
N ASP A 33 -27.54 11.09 -13.37
CA ASP A 33 -28.62 10.97 -14.35
C ASP A 33 -28.04 10.74 -15.74
N ASN A 34 -28.10 9.49 -16.19
CA ASN A 34 -27.64 9.06 -17.51
C ASN A 34 -28.48 9.65 -18.66
N ASN A 35 -29.66 10.22 -18.37
CA ASN A 35 -30.55 10.79 -19.39
C ASN A 35 -30.22 12.24 -19.77
N ILE A 36 -29.19 12.83 -19.15
CA ILE A 36 -28.90 14.27 -19.24
C ILE A 36 -27.81 14.62 -20.26
N TYR A 37 -27.18 13.63 -20.91
CA TYR A 37 -25.93 13.89 -21.60
C TYR A 37 -26.01 13.88 -23.12
N ILE A 38 -26.15 15.10 -23.65
CA ILE A 38 -25.25 15.58 -24.71
C ILE A 38 -24.48 16.75 -24.11
N THR A 39 -23.37 16.50 -23.43
CA THR A 39 -22.33 17.52 -23.30
C THR A 39 -21.78 17.77 -24.69
N LYS A 40 -22.43 18.65 -25.45
CA LYS A 40 -21.84 19.21 -26.67
C LYS A 40 -20.79 20.19 -26.19
N VAL A 41 -19.59 19.72 -25.85
CA VAL A 41 -18.59 20.70 -25.43
C VAL A 41 -18.14 21.44 -26.68
N ASP A 42 -18.63 22.67 -26.83
CA ASP A 42 -18.48 23.48 -28.03
C ASP A 42 -17.10 24.15 -27.99
N PHE A 43 -16.09 23.32 -28.20
CA PHE A 43 -14.71 23.73 -28.36
C PHE A 43 -14.52 24.14 -29.82
N GLY A 44 -14.27 25.42 -30.05
CA GLY A 44 -14.32 26.10 -31.36
C GLY A 44 -13.43 25.53 -32.47
N ASP A 45 -12.57 24.55 -32.18
CA ASP A 45 -11.89 23.68 -33.15
C ASP A 45 -11.77 22.22 -32.62
N GLY A 46 -11.60 21.25 -33.52
CA GLY A 46 -11.46 19.82 -33.20
C GLY A 46 -12.68 18.93 -33.54
N VAL A 47 -12.44 17.63 -33.65
CA VAL A 47 -13.46 16.63 -34.05
C VAL A 47 -14.10 16.01 -32.82
N THR A 48 -15.40 16.25 -32.61
CA THR A 48 -16.18 15.58 -31.57
C THR A 48 -16.32 14.10 -31.91
N ARG A 49 -15.71 13.22 -31.11
CA ARG A 49 -16.02 11.79 -31.16
C ARG A 49 -17.10 11.52 -30.13
N ASN A 50 -18.34 11.34 -30.59
CA ASN A 50 -19.40 10.77 -29.75
C ASN A 50 -19.06 9.29 -29.54
N GLY A 51 -18.17 9.02 -28.58
CA GLY A 51 -17.78 7.67 -28.23
C GLY A 51 -18.91 6.99 -27.45
N THR A 52 -19.56 6.03 -28.07
CA THR A 52 -20.17 4.89 -27.36
C THR A 52 -19.10 3.89 -26.88
N GLY A 53 -17.82 4.25 -27.01
CA GLY A 53 -16.66 3.39 -26.74
C GLY A 53 -16.25 3.40 -25.27
N ILE A 54 -16.18 2.19 -24.73
CA ILE A 54 -15.62 1.84 -23.43
C ILE A 54 -14.12 2.20 -23.45
N ILE A 55 -13.72 3.27 -22.75
CA ILE A 55 -12.31 3.56 -22.46
C ILE A 55 -12.05 3.10 -21.03
N GLY A 56 -11.28 2.02 -20.87
CA GLY A 56 -10.98 1.39 -19.58
C GLY A 56 -12.09 0.46 -19.10
N SER A 57 -11.73 -0.58 -18.33
CA SER A 57 -12.52 -1.77 -17.96
C SER A 57 -13.80 -1.55 -17.12
N GLY A 58 -14.42 -0.37 -17.17
CA GLY A 58 -15.75 -0.11 -16.61
C GLY A 58 -16.70 0.38 -17.71
N SER A 59 -17.88 -0.24 -17.82
CA SER A 59 -18.96 0.22 -18.70
C SER A 59 -19.50 1.56 -18.20
N TYR A 60 -18.92 2.67 -18.67
CA TYR A 60 -19.44 4.00 -18.42
C TYR A 60 -20.38 4.42 -19.56
N VAL A 61 -21.66 4.54 -19.25
CA VAL A 61 -22.68 5.03 -20.19
C VAL A 61 -22.80 6.55 -20.01
N GLY A 62 -22.62 7.35 -21.07
CA GLY A 62 -22.83 8.81 -21.03
C GLY A 62 -21.57 9.70 -21.09
N THR A 63 -20.44 9.19 -21.57
CA THR A 63 -19.18 9.95 -21.60
C THR A 63 -18.97 10.65 -22.95
N SER A 64 -18.82 11.98 -22.97
CA SER A 64 -18.30 12.70 -24.14
C SER A 64 -16.79 12.88 -24.03
N SER A 65 -16.03 12.57 -25.08
CA SER A 65 -14.60 12.93 -25.20
C SER A 65 -14.33 13.63 -26.53
N LYS A 66 -13.35 14.54 -26.58
CA LYS A 66 -12.97 15.29 -27.78
C LYS A 66 -11.44 15.39 -27.83
N THR A 67 -10.86 15.16 -29.01
CA THR A 67 -9.43 15.34 -29.30
C THR A 67 -9.24 16.70 -29.97
N TYR A 68 -8.25 17.48 -29.51
CA TYR A 68 -8.08 18.90 -29.88
C TYR A 68 -6.97 19.13 -30.91
N SER A 69 -6.95 20.35 -31.47
CA SER A 69 -5.86 20.84 -32.32
C SER A 69 -4.64 21.26 -31.49
N ASP A 70 -3.48 21.40 -32.14
CA ASP A 70 -2.19 21.71 -31.50
C ASP A 70 -2.08 23.15 -30.93
N TYR A 71 -3.08 24.02 -31.12
CA TYR A 71 -2.99 25.46 -30.77
C TYR A 71 -4.25 26.02 -30.09
N PHE A 72 -4.91 25.22 -29.24
CA PHE A 72 -6.18 25.63 -28.64
C PHE A 72 -6.03 26.59 -27.45
N THR A 73 -6.79 27.68 -27.51
CA THR A 73 -7.22 28.48 -26.36
C THR A 73 -8.74 28.62 -26.48
N GLY A 74 -9.51 28.13 -25.52
CA GLY A 74 -10.96 28.29 -25.60
C GLY A 74 -11.71 27.93 -24.33
N LYS A 75 -13.01 28.26 -24.32
CA LYS A 75 -13.90 28.11 -23.17
C LYS A 75 -14.66 26.78 -23.24
N ILE A 76 -15.05 26.23 -22.09
CA ILE A 76 -15.91 25.05 -22.02
C ILE A 76 -17.36 25.52 -21.97
N LYS A 77 -18.13 25.14 -22.97
CA LYS A 77 -19.58 25.28 -22.90
C LYS A 77 -20.19 23.98 -22.39
N ILE A 78 -20.88 24.06 -21.26
CA ILE A 78 -21.56 22.92 -20.67
C ILE A 78 -23.04 23.14 -20.86
N TYR A 79 -23.61 22.29 -21.70
CA TYR A 79 -25.03 22.23 -21.91
C TYR A 79 -25.64 21.50 -20.70
N ASN A 80 -26.82 21.93 -20.27
CA ASN A 80 -27.64 21.34 -19.20
C ASN A 80 -27.44 21.86 -17.75
N ASN A 81 -28.35 21.46 -16.86
CA ASN A 81 -28.49 21.93 -15.47
C ASN A 81 -27.26 21.56 -14.59
N PRO A 82 -26.38 22.52 -14.25
CA PRO A 82 -25.15 22.25 -13.50
C PRO A 82 -25.37 21.68 -12.10
N GLN A 83 -26.58 21.85 -11.55
CA GLN A 83 -27.01 21.28 -10.28
C GLN A 83 -27.05 19.74 -10.30
N LYS A 84 -27.03 19.09 -11.47
CA LYS A 84 -27.07 17.62 -11.54
C LYS A 84 -25.69 16.98 -11.64
N ILE A 85 -24.64 17.78 -11.79
CA ILE A 85 -23.26 17.28 -11.78
C ILE A 85 -22.86 16.92 -10.35
N LYS A 86 -22.46 15.66 -10.16
CA LYS A 86 -21.98 15.13 -8.87
C LYS A 86 -20.48 14.83 -8.87
N LYS A 87 -19.94 14.53 -10.06
CA LYS A 87 -18.57 14.08 -10.23
C LYS A 87 -17.90 14.78 -11.41
N ILE A 88 -16.77 15.40 -11.14
CA ILE A 88 -15.93 16.07 -12.15
C ILE A 88 -14.70 15.19 -12.37
N VAL A 89 -14.44 14.81 -13.63
CA VAL A 89 -13.31 13.95 -14.01
C VAL A 89 -12.45 14.65 -15.06
N ILE A 90 -11.37 15.26 -14.61
CA ILE A 90 -10.44 15.90 -15.51
C ILE A 90 -9.38 14.89 -15.89
N ASP A 91 -9.35 14.49 -17.17
CA ASP A 91 -8.48 13.41 -17.64
C ASP A 91 -7.59 13.88 -18.79
N PHE A 92 -6.39 14.34 -18.46
CA PHE A 92 -5.42 14.85 -19.42
C PHE A 92 -4.49 13.74 -19.88
N GLY A 93 -4.78 13.16 -21.05
CA GLY A 93 -3.88 12.23 -21.73
C GLY A 93 -3.06 12.93 -22.81
N LEU A 94 -1.82 12.49 -23.02
CA LEU A 94 -1.03 12.72 -24.24
C LEU A 94 -0.88 11.37 -25.00
N ASP A 95 -1.35 11.23 -26.24
CA ASP A 95 -0.89 10.12 -27.11
C ASP A 95 0.53 10.44 -27.59
N GLY A 96 1.52 9.74 -27.05
CA GLY A 96 2.88 9.73 -27.56
C GLY A 96 3.04 8.80 -28.76
N HIS A 97 2.27 9.00 -29.82
CA HIS A 97 2.57 8.35 -31.11
C HIS A 97 3.39 9.23 -32.07
N SER A 98 3.63 10.50 -31.73
CA SER A 98 4.49 11.37 -32.54
C SER A 98 5.94 11.30 -32.06
N SER A 99 6.89 11.11 -32.97
CA SER A 99 8.33 11.13 -32.70
C SER A 99 8.93 12.55 -32.59
N ASP A 100 8.09 13.57 -32.49
CA ASP A 100 8.53 14.97 -32.50
C ASP A 100 8.82 15.47 -31.07
N PRO A 101 10.06 15.88 -30.76
CA PRO A 101 10.46 16.33 -29.43
C PRO A 101 9.84 17.66 -28.98
N ASP A 102 9.29 18.47 -29.89
CA ASP A 102 8.65 19.76 -29.58
C ASP A 102 7.13 19.65 -29.37
N TYR A 103 6.58 18.43 -29.42
CA TYR A 103 5.13 18.21 -29.48
C TYR A 103 4.39 18.24 -28.15
N LEU A 104 5.05 18.22 -26.99
CA LEU A 104 4.37 17.87 -25.73
C LEU A 104 4.78 18.75 -24.55
N THR A 105 4.23 19.97 -24.47
CA THR A 105 4.28 20.75 -23.23
C THR A 105 2.89 21.25 -22.86
N VAL A 106 2.20 20.53 -21.97
CA VAL A 106 1.10 21.12 -21.19
C VAL A 106 1.75 21.88 -20.05
N LYS A 107 1.77 23.21 -20.13
CA LYS A 107 2.29 24.08 -19.07
C LYS A 107 1.11 24.61 -18.26
N ASN A 108 1.11 24.27 -16.97
CA ASN A 108 0.19 24.85 -15.97
C ASN A 108 -1.31 24.70 -16.32
N VAL A 109 -1.89 23.53 -16.06
CA VAL A 109 -3.34 23.47 -15.87
C VAL A 109 -3.67 24.15 -14.55
N VAL A 110 -3.91 25.47 -14.60
CA VAL A 110 -4.50 26.22 -13.49
C VAL A 110 -5.99 25.99 -13.58
N LEU A 111 -6.43 24.88 -13.03
CA LEU A 111 -7.82 24.79 -12.70
C LEU A 111 -8.07 25.86 -11.61
N THR A 112 -9.11 26.68 -11.75
CA THR A 112 -9.60 27.49 -10.63
C THR A 112 -10.76 26.78 -9.92
N PRO A 113 -10.78 26.80 -8.58
CA PRO A 113 -11.83 26.16 -7.78
C PRO A 113 -13.20 26.84 -7.90
N GLU A 114 -13.27 27.98 -8.58
CA GLU A 114 -14.51 28.56 -9.10
C GLU A 114 -15.31 27.53 -9.89
N ILE A 115 -14.67 26.50 -10.47
CA ILE A 115 -15.38 25.39 -11.13
C ILE A 115 -16.48 24.78 -10.23
N LEU A 116 -16.27 24.71 -8.92
CA LEU A 116 -17.27 24.18 -7.97
C LEU A 116 -18.39 25.18 -7.64
N ASP A 117 -18.21 26.47 -7.95
CA ASP A 117 -19.31 27.44 -7.91
C ASP A 117 -20.25 27.23 -9.08
N TYR A 118 -19.74 26.74 -10.21
CA TYR A 118 -20.55 26.33 -11.35
C TYR A 118 -21.20 24.96 -11.16
N PHE A 119 -20.59 24.04 -10.39
CA PHE A 119 -21.16 22.73 -10.07
C PHE A 119 -21.40 22.57 -8.57
N PRO A 120 -22.41 23.26 -8.01
CA PRO A 120 -22.60 23.32 -6.56
C PRO A 120 -22.95 21.98 -5.90
N ASN A 121 -23.33 20.97 -6.70
CA ASN A 121 -23.64 19.63 -6.23
C ASN A 121 -22.51 18.63 -6.48
N ALA A 122 -21.39 19.05 -7.09
CA ALA A 122 -20.24 18.20 -7.30
C ALA A 122 -19.45 18.05 -6.00
N ASP A 123 -19.51 16.85 -5.42
CA ASP A 123 -18.79 16.50 -4.20
C ASP A 123 -17.61 15.56 -4.45
N TYR A 124 -17.42 15.12 -5.70
CA TYR A 124 -16.31 14.29 -6.13
C TYR A 124 -15.52 14.98 -7.25
N PHE A 125 -14.22 15.12 -7.04
CA PHE A 125 -13.28 15.63 -8.03
C PHE A 125 -12.16 14.62 -8.23
N TYR A 126 -11.98 14.21 -9.48
CA TYR A 126 -10.90 13.34 -9.89
C TYR A 126 -10.10 13.95 -11.01
N PHE A 127 -8.79 13.99 -10.81
CA PHE A 127 -7.84 14.49 -11.77
C PHE A 127 -6.90 13.38 -12.16
N ASN A 128 -7.00 12.93 -13.40
CA ASN A 128 -6.07 12.03 -14.01
C ASN A 128 -5.21 12.78 -15.02
N HIS A 129 -3.93 12.43 -15.03
CA HIS A 129 -3.00 12.90 -16.02
C HIS A 129 -2.12 11.72 -16.44
N TYR A 130 -2.03 11.50 -17.74
CA TYR A 130 -1.25 10.42 -18.34
C TYR A 130 -0.57 10.85 -19.63
N SER A 131 0.52 10.17 -19.94
CA SER A 131 1.39 10.44 -21.08
C SER A 131 1.88 9.09 -21.61
N TYR A 132 1.14 8.51 -22.55
CA TYR A 132 1.51 7.21 -23.11
C TYR A 132 2.79 7.36 -23.95
N GLY A 133 3.87 6.68 -23.55
CA GLY A 133 5.02 6.44 -24.42
C GLY A 133 6.03 7.59 -24.55
N SER A 134 5.88 8.69 -23.80
CA SER A 134 6.81 9.82 -23.89
C SER A 134 7.81 9.80 -22.72
N ILE A 135 9.10 9.63 -23.02
CA ILE A 135 10.23 9.76 -22.07
C ILE A 135 10.57 11.22 -21.74
N HIS A 136 9.72 12.17 -22.12
CA HIS A 136 10.06 13.59 -22.09
C HIS A 136 9.91 14.17 -20.68
N SER A 137 11.05 14.57 -20.12
CA SER A 137 11.21 15.17 -18.78
C SER A 137 10.83 16.66 -18.69
N SER A 138 10.10 17.20 -19.67
CA SER A 138 9.78 18.62 -19.75
C SER A 138 8.38 18.95 -19.24
N LEU A 139 7.54 17.94 -18.97
CA LEU A 139 6.19 18.16 -18.51
C LEU A 139 6.17 18.58 -17.03
N LYS A 140 5.74 19.81 -16.76
CA LYS A 140 5.63 20.38 -15.40
C LYS A 140 4.18 20.78 -15.12
N GLY A 141 3.36 19.82 -14.68
CA GLY A 141 2.03 20.09 -14.14
C GLY A 141 2.11 20.42 -12.65
N LYS A 142 1.78 21.66 -12.27
CA LYS A 142 1.69 22.06 -10.86
C LYS A 142 0.23 21.96 -10.40
N VAL A 143 -0.16 20.81 -9.85
CA VAL A 143 -1.37 20.76 -9.01
C VAL A 143 -0.98 21.31 -7.64
N THR A 144 -1.27 22.57 -7.37
CA THR A 144 -1.10 23.11 -6.02
C THR A 144 -2.25 22.68 -5.12
N GLY A 145 -1.95 22.38 -3.85
CA GLY A 145 -2.95 22.20 -2.78
C GLY A 145 -3.94 23.37 -2.60
N GLU A 146 -3.78 24.47 -3.34
CA GLU A 146 -4.80 25.53 -3.47
C GLU A 146 -6.19 25.02 -3.85
N TRP A 147 -6.26 23.84 -4.48
CA TRP A 147 -7.52 23.15 -4.76
C TRP A 147 -8.30 22.88 -3.48
N ALA A 148 -7.63 22.28 -2.49
CA ALA A 148 -8.27 22.03 -1.21
C ALA A 148 -8.66 23.33 -0.50
N THR A 149 -7.83 24.40 -0.53
CA THR A 149 -8.15 25.67 0.15
C THR A 149 -9.43 26.30 -0.34
N LYS A 150 -9.67 26.19 -1.63
CA LYS A 150 -10.69 26.98 -2.29
C LYS A 150 -11.94 26.16 -2.66
N CYS A 151 -11.88 24.83 -2.63
CA CYS A 151 -13.08 23.98 -2.70
C CYS A 151 -13.98 24.09 -1.45
N ARG A 152 -13.49 24.76 -0.38
CA ARG A 152 -14.21 25.07 0.87
C ARG A 152 -15.01 23.85 1.37
N ASP A 153 -16.32 24.04 1.55
CA ASP A 153 -17.32 23.16 2.13
C ASP A 153 -18.10 22.34 1.09
N LYS A 154 -17.57 22.19 -0.13
CA LYS A 154 -18.29 21.50 -1.22
C LYS A 154 -17.72 20.13 -1.59
N LEU A 155 -16.41 19.96 -1.49
CA LEU A 155 -15.73 18.77 -1.99
C LEU A 155 -15.57 17.72 -0.90
N LYS A 156 -16.19 16.55 -1.06
CA LYS A 156 -16.04 15.39 -0.17
C LYS A 156 -14.93 14.45 -0.60
N VAL A 157 -14.68 14.32 -1.90
CA VAL A 157 -13.67 13.41 -2.43
C VAL A 157 -12.73 14.14 -3.38
N LEU A 158 -11.44 14.10 -3.06
CA LEU A 158 -10.37 14.58 -3.90
C LEU A 158 -9.48 13.42 -4.27
N ALA A 159 -9.47 13.04 -5.55
CA ALA A 159 -8.69 11.93 -6.06
C ALA A 159 -7.78 12.37 -7.21
N PHE A 160 -6.54 11.90 -7.19
CA PHE A 160 -5.57 12.10 -8.26
C PHE A 160 -5.11 10.72 -8.74
N ALA A 161 -5.04 10.52 -10.05
CA ALA A 161 -4.52 9.30 -10.65
C ALA A 161 -3.16 9.52 -11.30
N SER A 162 -2.31 8.50 -11.19
CA SER A 162 -1.03 8.40 -11.85
C SER A 162 -1.22 7.52 -13.07
N SER A 163 -1.23 8.12 -14.25
CA SER A 163 -0.96 7.32 -15.43
C SER A 163 0.14 7.85 -16.32
N ASP A 164 0.92 8.84 -15.89
CA ASP A 164 2.34 9.09 -16.23
C ASP A 164 2.63 10.57 -15.97
N TYR A 165 3.23 10.88 -14.81
CA TYR A 165 3.81 12.19 -14.55
C TYR A 165 5.32 12.10 -14.74
N PRO A 166 5.86 12.31 -15.95
CA PRO A 166 7.29 12.47 -16.09
C PRO A 166 7.68 13.80 -15.41
N THR A 167 8.44 13.72 -14.31
CA THR A 167 9.32 14.80 -13.78
C THR A 167 8.71 16.10 -13.24
N SER A 168 7.38 16.22 -13.18
CA SER A 168 6.70 17.46 -12.76
C SER A 168 6.73 17.77 -11.26
N ASP A 169 7.15 16.83 -10.42
CA ASP A 169 7.13 16.93 -8.95
C ASP A 169 5.86 17.66 -8.40
N PRO A 170 4.62 17.24 -8.81
CA PRO A 170 3.39 17.86 -8.32
C PRO A 170 3.38 17.93 -6.80
N THR A 171 3.14 19.12 -6.24
CA THR A 171 3.23 19.36 -4.80
C THR A 171 1.86 19.53 -4.16
N PHE A 172 1.46 18.58 -3.31
CA PHE A 172 0.31 18.68 -2.42
C PHE A 172 0.74 19.16 -1.03
N ASP A 173 0.05 20.17 -0.50
CA ASP A 173 0.38 20.78 0.79
C ASP A 173 -0.84 20.69 1.72
N PHE A 174 -0.72 19.95 2.82
CA PHE A 174 -1.78 19.77 3.81
C PHE A 174 -2.18 21.07 4.50
N ASP A 175 -1.27 22.02 4.65
CA ASP A 175 -1.58 23.31 5.28
C ASP A 175 -2.49 24.16 4.40
N LEU A 176 -2.69 23.74 3.14
CA LEU A 176 -3.66 24.32 2.23
C LEU A 176 -5.03 23.65 2.29
N ILE A 177 -5.29 22.69 3.19
CA ILE A 177 -6.66 22.20 3.40
C ILE A 177 -7.32 23.09 4.47
N PRO A 178 -8.45 23.76 4.18
CA PRO A 178 -9.17 24.56 5.17
C PRO A 178 -9.68 23.65 6.28
N THR A 179 -9.58 24.12 7.51
CA THR A 179 -10.12 23.41 8.68
C THR A 179 -11.65 23.25 8.61
N ASN A 180 -12.34 24.12 7.86
CA ASN A 180 -13.78 24.03 7.59
C ASN A 180 -14.13 23.26 6.31
N SER A 181 -13.17 22.59 5.68
CA SER A 181 -13.45 21.74 4.52
C SER A 181 -14.29 20.53 4.92
N ILE A 182 -15.17 20.07 4.02
CA ILE A 182 -15.95 18.84 4.19
C ILE A 182 -15.28 17.61 3.55
N LEU A 183 -14.01 17.71 3.16
CA LEU A 183 -13.29 16.63 2.52
C LEU A 183 -13.31 15.38 3.41
N GLU A 184 -13.82 14.28 2.90
CA GLU A 184 -13.93 12.99 3.59
C GLU A 184 -12.88 11.99 3.12
N ASN A 185 -12.46 12.09 1.85
CA ASN A 185 -11.51 11.21 1.21
C ASN A 185 -10.50 11.99 0.36
N LEU A 186 -9.22 11.83 0.69
CA LEU A 186 -8.08 12.27 -0.09
C LEU A 186 -7.35 11.05 -0.64
N THR A 187 -7.31 10.91 -1.95
CA THR A 187 -6.53 9.87 -2.64
C THR A 187 -5.54 10.52 -3.61
N LEU A 188 -4.27 10.50 -3.26
CA LEU A 188 -3.15 10.76 -4.16
C LEU A 188 -2.70 9.42 -4.77
N PRO A 189 -2.09 9.43 -5.96
CA PRO A 189 -1.89 8.20 -6.69
C PRO A 189 -0.87 7.27 -6.06
N GLY A 190 -1.31 6.03 -5.86
CA GLY A 190 -0.49 4.92 -5.40
C GLY A 190 0.49 4.42 -6.45
N TYR A 191 1.59 3.86 -5.95
CA TYR A 191 2.61 3.16 -6.72
C TYR A 191 1.97 2.04 -7.56
N ALA A 192 1.53 2.33 -8.79
CA ALA A 192 1.40 1.31 -9.80
C ALA A 192 2.85 0.90 -10.12
N THR A 193 3.16 -0.38 -9.91
CA THR A 193 4.50 -0.99 -9.74
C THR A 193 5.55 -0.74 -10.83
N THR A 194 5.25 0.09 -11.83
CA THR A 194 6.08 0.30 -13.02
C THR A 194 6.28 1.77 -13.42
N PHE A 195 5.55 2.75 -12.87
CA PHE A 195 5.63 4.14 -13.35
C PHE A 195 5.89 5.18 -12.25
N ARG A 196 6.86 6.07 -12.52
CA ARG A 196 7.52 6.98 -11.57
C ARG A 196 6.76 8.30 -11.39
N ALA A 197 5.54 8.28 -10.87
CA ALA A 197 4.89 9.53 -10.47
C ALA A 197 5.48 10.02 -9.13
N ASN A 198 6.08 11.22 -9.12
CA ASN A 198 6.60 11.87 -7.91
C ASN A 198 5.54 12.86 -7.38
N PHE A 199 4.69 12.47 -6.43
CA PHE A 199 3.90 13.47 -5.70
C PHE A 199 4.70 13.98 -4.52
N ILE A 200 5.03 15.27 -4.52
CA ILE A 200 5.59 15.90 -3.33
C ILE A 200 4.45 16.18 -2.35
N VAL A 201 4.43 15.55 -1.19
CA VAL A 201 3.44 15.82 -0.14
C VAL A 201 4.14 16.49 1.03
N LYS A 202 3.65 17.67 1.43
CA LYS A 202 4.18 18.47 2.54
C LYS A 202 3.07 19.04 3.42
N GLY A 203 3.45 19.74 4.47
CA GLY A 203 2.54 20.40 5.40
C GLY A 203 2.33 19.60 6.69
N ASN A 204 1.45 20.10 7.56
CA ASN A 204 1.13 19.48 8.84
C ASN A 204 -0.21 18.72 8.77
N ILE A 205 -0.16 17.39 8.87
CA ILE A 205 -1.35 16.54 8.81
C ILE A 205 -2.29 16.74 10.00
N SER A 206 -1.85 17.35 11.10
CA SER A 206 -2.73 17.70 12.22
C SER A 206 -3.73 18.80 11.88
N ASN A 207 -3.49 19.56 10.79
CA ASN A 207 -4.33 20.69 10.40
C ASN A 207 -5.49 20.31 9.46
N ILE A 208 -5.62 19.03 9.07
CA ILE A 208 -6.69 18.59 8.17
C ILE A 208 -8.07 18.67 8.86
N PRO A 209 -9.17 18.82 8.10
CA PRO A 209 -10.52 18.87 8.65
C PRO A 209 -10.95 17.55 9.31
N ASN A 210 -11.87 17.64 10.27
CA ASN A 210 -12.40 16.48 11.00
C ASN A 210 -13.29 15.55 10.16
N THR A 211 -13.70 16.00 8.99
CA THR A 211 -14.41 15.19 8.01
C THR A 211 -13.48 14.21 7.31
N LEU A 212 -12.17 14.49 7.21
CA LEU A 212 -11.21 13.73 6.42
C LEU A 212 -10.86 12.41 7.11
N LYS A 213 -11.57 11.34 6.73
CA LYS A 213 -11.46 10.00 7.33
C LYS A 213 -10.52 9.09 6.57
N ILE A 214 -10.41 9.28 5.26
CA ILE A 214 -9.60 8.45 4.36
C ILE A 214 -8.48 9.29 3.79
N ILE A 215 -7.24 8.89 4.08
CA ILE A 215 -6.04 9.52 3.56
C ILE A 215 -5.21 8.44 2.89
N ASN A 216 -5.19 8.45 1.57
CA ASN A 216 -4.29 7.64 0.76
C ASN A 216 -3.35 8.59 0.03
N LEU A 217 -2.10 8.66 0.45
CA LEU A 217 -1.13 9.59 -0.11
C LEU A 217 -0.27 8.99 -1.21
N GLY A 218 -0.57 7.75 -1.60
CA GLY A 218 0.08 7.16 -2.75
C GLY A 218 1.58 6.89 -2.54
N GLY A 219 2.31 6.66 -3.63
CA GLY A 219 3.71 6.23 -3.62
C GLY A 219 4.71 7.26 -4.11
N ASP A 220 5.87 7.32 -3.46
CA ASP A 220 6.99 8.15 -3.90
C ASP A 220 8.07 7.36 -4.62
N ASN A 221 8.78 8.03 -5.51
CA ASN A 221 9.98 7.51 -6.12
C ASN A 221 11.11 7.37 -5.08
N PRO A 222 11.72 6.18 -4.96
CA PRO A 222 12.81 5.95 -4.04
C PRO A 222 14.09 6.71 -4.39
N ALA A 223 14.24 7.40 -5.52
CA ALA A 223 15.51 8.04 -5.83
C ALA A 223 15.71 9.39 -5.10
N ASN A 224 14.80 10.37 -5.22
CA ASN A 224 15.20 11.79 -5.06
C ASN A 224 14.20 12.75 -4.39
N THR A 225 13.03 12.33 -3.90
CA THR A 225 12.06 13.26 -3.28
C THR A 225 11.93 13.02 -1.78
N THR A 226 12.25 14.03 -0.97
CA THR A 226 11.92 14.05 0.46
C THR A 226 10.51 14.60 0.63
N ASN A 227 9.56 13.72 0.88
CA ASN A 227 8.26 14.11 1.35
C ASN A 227 8.26 14.19 2.86
N SER A 228 7.95 15.37 3.36
CA SER A 228 7.95 15.69 4.77
C SER A 228 6.54 16.12 5.15
N VAL A 229 5.72 15.13 5.48
CA VAL A 229 4.44 15.35 6.16
C VAL A 229 4.75 15.37 7.65
N SER A 230 4.56 16.53 8.27
CA SER A 230 4.79 16.70 9.71
C SER A 230 3.48 16.57 10.49
N GLY A 231 3.57 16.48 11.81
CA GLY A 231 2.41 16.48 12.69
C GLY A 231 1.84 15.11 12.98
N VAL A 232 0.84 15.09 13.87
CA VAL A 232 0.13 13.91 14.35
C VAL A 232 -1.05 13.61 13.44
N ILE A 233 -1.16 12.37 12.95
CA ILE A 233 -2.34 11.89 12.21
C ILE A 233 -3.56 12.05 13.13
N PRO A 234 -4.57 12.84 12.75
CA PRO A 234 -5.69 13.12 13.63
C PRO A 234 -6.53 11.90 13.98
N ASN A 235 -7.21 12.00 15.12
CA ASN A 235 -7.90 10.86 15.68
C ASN A 235 -9.16 10.44 14.88
N TRP A 236 -9.73 11.29 14.03
CA TRP A 236 -10.89 10.92 13.21
C TRP A 236 -10.52 10.14 11.93
N VAL A 237 -9.23 10.00 11.61
CA VAL A 237 -8.78 9.24 10.43
C VAL A 237 -8.96 7.73 10.68
N THR A 238 -9.71 7.06 9.81
CA THR A 238 -9.98 5.61 9.89
C THR A 238 -9.15 4.78 8.91
N TYR A 239 -8.67 5.41 7.84
CA TYR A 239 -7.81 4.81 6.83
C TYR A 239 -6.62 5.72 6.56
N PHE A 240 -5.41 5.24 6.83
CA PHE A 240 -4.18 5.94 6.48
C PHE A 240 -3.26 5.02 5.68
N SER A 241 -2.96 5.44 4.45
CA SER A 241 -2.02 4.78 3.56
C SER A 241 -0.99 5.77 3.06
N ARG A 242 0.29 5.46 3.25
CA ARG A 242 1.41 6.14 2.61
C ARG A 242 2.39 5.13 2.07
N LEU A 243 2.78 5.28 0.81
CA LEU A 243 3.80 4.46 0.17
C LEU A 243 5.00 5.37 -0.21
N GLY A 244 6.22 4.83 -0.22
CA GLY A 244 7.43 5.55 -0.64
C GLY A 244 8.27 6.14 0.51
N ARG A 245 9.22 7.03 0.18
CA ARG A 245 10.16 7.61 1.17
C ARG A 245 9.56 8.86 1.82
N ASN A 246 8.98 8.74 3.01
CA ASN A 246 8.42 9.90 3.72
C ASN A 246 8.96 10.05 5.11
N THR A 247 9.37 11.26 5.48
CA THR A 247 9.58 11.54 6.89
C THR A 247 8.23 11.93 7.50
N ILE A 248 7.44 10.95 7.93
CA ILE A 248 6.29 11.20 8.81
C ILE A 248 6.82 11.33 10.23
N THR A 249 7.25 12.53 10.63
CA THR A 249 7.58 12.82 12.04
C THR A 249 6.29 13.06 12.83
N ALA A 250 5.43 12.05 12.87
CA ALA A 250 4.25 12.03 13.72
C ALA A 250 4.59 11.26 14.99
N ASN A 251 4.14 11.74 16.15
CA ASN A 251 3.97 10.86 17.28
C ASN A 251 2.73 9.98 17.00
N VAL A 252 2.93 8.68 16.78
CA VAL A 252 1.82 7.73 16.60
C VAL A 252 0.94 7.59 17.84
N GLU A 253 1.33 8.16 18.98
CA GLU A 253 0.50 8.28 20.18
C GLU A 253 -0.81 9.07 19.92
N GLY A 254 -0.88 9.86 18.86
CA GLY A 254 -2.14 10.53 18.48
C GLY A 254 -3.03 9.74 17.52
N LEU A 255 -2.58 8.59 17.02
CA LEU A 255 -3.47 7.72 16.24
C LEU A 255 -4.61 7.22 17.14
N ASN A 256 -5.83 7.20 16.59
CA ASN A 256 -7.03 6.81 17.33
C ASN A 256 -7.22 5.31 17.38
N ASP A 257 -7.92 4.90 18.43
CA ASP A 257 -8.66 3.67 18.54
C ASP A 257 -9.53 3.33 17.30
N ASN A 258 -9.97 4.34 16.54
CA ASN A 258 -10.78 4.20 15.33
C ASN A 258 -10.01 3.81 14.05
N LEU A 259 -8.68 3.80 14.07
CA LEU A 259 -7.89 3.46 12.89
C LEU A 259 -8.10 1.98 12.53
N GLN A 260 -8.65 1.73 11.34
CA GLN A 260 -8.92 0.37 10.84
C GLN A 260 -7.78 -0.15 9.97
N TYR A 261 -7.17 0.73 9.18
CA TYR A 261 -6.13 0.39 8.22
C TYR A 261 -4.95 1.34 8.35
N LEU A 262 -3.78 0.77 8.64
CA LEU A 262 -2.51 1.47 8.59
C LEU A 262 -1.59 0.78 7.59
N THR A 263 -1.23 1.48 6.51
CA THR A 263 -0.20 1.03 5.57
C THR A 263 0.84 2.11 5.39
N VAL A 264 2.08 1.83 5.78
CA VAL A 264 3.22 2.74 5.65
C VAL A 264 4.38 1.99 4.99
N LEU A 265 4.58 2.18 3.69
CA LEU A 265 5.64 1.52 2.92
C LEU A 265 6.77 2.50 2.60
N GLY A 266 8.01 2.01 2.48
CA GLY A 266 9.21 2.76 2.13
C GLY A 266 10.01 3.27 3.33
N ASN A 267 10.71 4.40 3.20
CA ASN A 267 11.60 4.89 4.25
C ASN A 267 10.89 5.93 5.12
N ASN A 268 10.31 5.54 6.27
CA ASN A 268 9.53 6.47 7.10
C ASN A 268 9.89 6.55 8.60
N GLY A 269 10.05 7.76 9.14
CA GLY A 269 10.39 7.97 10.55
C GLY A 269 9.20 7.96 11.53
N LEU A 270 8.51 6.82 11.72
CA LEU A 270 7.36 6.71 12.64
C LEU A 270 7.74 6.65 14.14
N SER A 271 8.02 7.79 14.77
CA SER A 271 8.34 7.82 16.21
C SER A 271 7.12 7.77 17.14
N GLY A 272 7.28 7.30 18.38
CA GLY A 272 6.32 7.49 19.47
C GLY A 272 5.49 6.25 19.84
N ASN A 273 4.88 6.27 21.03
CA ASN A 273 4.16 5.10 21.55
C ASN A 273 2.94 4.78 20.68
N LEU A 274 2.90 3.57 20.10
CA LEU A 274 1.70 3.08 19.44
C LEU A 274 0.59 2.94 20.50
N LYS A 275 -0.42 3.82 20.43
CA LYS A 275 -1.64 3.63 21.23
C LYS A 275 -2.33 2.32 20.86
N SER A 276 -3.31 1.95 21.67
CA SER A 276 -4.17 0.81 21.35
C SER A 276 -4.80 1.07 19.98
N PHE A 277 -4.83 0.06 19.12
CA PHE A 277 -5.62 0.12 17.90
C PHE A 277 -6.71 -0.95 17.97
N PRO A 278 -7.71 -0.81 18.87
CA PRO A 278 -8.78 -1.77 19.02
C PRO A 278 -9.49 -2.08 17.70
N LEU A 279 -9.60 -1.11 16.77
CA LEU A 279 -10.28 -1.33 15.49
C LEU A 279 -9.34 -1.69 14.32
N CYS A 280 -8.02 -1.71 14.50
CA CYS A 280 -7.11 -1.97 13.40
C CYS A 280 -7.19 -3.44 12.97
N THR A 281 -7.60 -3.66 11.73
CA THR A 281 -7.65 -4.98 11.10
C THR A 281 -6.37 -5.28 10.33
N THR A 282 -5.74 -4.24 9.75
CA THR A 282 -4.49 -4.35 8.98
C THR A 282 -3.46 -3.34 9.47
N PHE A 283 -2.34 -3.86 9.99
CA PHE A 283 -1.17 -3.08 10.37
C PHE A 283 0.00 -3.48 9.48
N ASN A 284 0.37 -2.64 8.52
CA ASN A 284 1.41 -2.94 7.55
C ASN A 284 2.44 -1.82 7.44
N VAL A 285 3.61 -2.00 8.04
CA VAL A 285 4.73 -1.05 7.95
C VAL A 285 5.90 -1.73 7.25
N GLN A 286 6.29 -1.26 6.06
CA GLN A 286 7.39 -1.86 5.29
C GLN A 286 8.43 -0.84 4.82
N GLY A 287 9.66 -1.26 4.58
CA GLY A 287 10.79 -0.40 4.19
C GLY A 287 11.55 0.19 5.39
N ASN A 288 12.48 1.14 5.20
CA ASN A 288 13.33 1.66 6.29
C ASN A 288 12.57 2.62 7.20
N ASN A 289 11.73 2.08 8.07
CA ASN A 289 11.03 2.87 9.05
C ASN A 289 11.79 2.90 10.37
N THR A 290 11.45 3.79 11.28
CA THR A 290 11.87 3.69 12.69
C THR A 290 10.60 3.72 13.50
N ILE A 291 10.27 2.65 14.22
CA ILE A 291 9.08 2.58 15.10
C ILE A 291 9.57 2.40 16.52
N SER A 292 9.32 3.35 17.41
CA SER A 292 9.80 3.26 18.80
C SER A 292 8.64 3.37 19.79
N GLY A 293 8.69 2.67 20.92
CA GLY A 293 7.66 2.71 21.97
C GLY A 293 6.68 1.53 21.92
N THR A 294 5.92 1.29 22.99
CA THR A 294 5.16 0.03 23.22
C THR A 294 3.93 -0.10 22.33
N LEU A 295 3.79 -1.22 21.61
CA LEU A 295 2.58 -1.64 20.94
C LEU A 295 1.58 -2.18 21.95
N LYS A 296 0.43 -1.51 22.05
CA LYS A 296 -0.72 -2.02 22.80
C LYS A 296 -1.45 -3.12 22.02
N PRO A 297 -2.27 -3.95 22.70
CA PRO A 297 -3.06 -4.99 22.04
C PRO A 297 -3.86 -4.46 20.83
N MET A 298 -3.90 -5.24 19.75
CA MET A 298 -4.74 -4.96 18.58
C MET A 298 -5.74 -6.12 18.40
N PRO A 299 -6.84 -6.11 19.18
CA PRO A 299 -7.77 -7.23 19.25
C PRO A 299 -8.39 -7.61 17.91
N LEU A 300 -8.57 -6.68 16.97
CA LEU A 300 -9.17 -6.97 15.65
C LEU A 300 -8.16 -7.18 14.53
N CYS A 301 -6.86 -7.10 14.80
CA CYS A 301 -5.83 -7.21 13.77
C CYS A 301 -5.78 -8.63 13.22
N THR A 302 -6.05 -8.79 11.93
CA THR A 302 -5.97 -10.06 11.19
C THR A 302 -4.67 -10.20 10.41
N SER A 303 -4.07 -9.07 10.01
CA SER A 303 -2.79 -9.02 9.31
C SER A 303 -1.85 -8.02 9.98
N PHE A 304 -0.76 -8.53 10.55
CA PHE A 304 0.30 -7.73 11.17
C PHE A 304 1.60 -7.94 10.40
N SER A 305 2.13 -6.86 9.83
CA SER A 305 3.33 -6.90 9.00
C SER A 305 4.23 -5.71 9.34
N VAL A 306 5.43 -5.99 9.84
CA VAL A 306 6.49 -5.00 10.00
C VAL A 306 7.76 -5.49 9.32
N MET A 307 8.04 -4.99 8.12
CA MET A 307 9.10 -5.53 7.25
C MET A 307 10.12 -4.47 6.87
N SER A 308 11.39 -4.63 7.25
CA SER A 308 12.40 -3.61 6.95
C SER A 308 13.80 -4.16 6.84
N SER A 309 14.72 -3.38 6.27
CA SER A 309 16.14 -3.63 6.48
C SER A 309 16.69 -2.94 7.74
N ASN A 310 16.03 -1.86 8.23
CA ASN A 310 16.51 -1.01 9.33
C ASN A 310 15.39 -0.53 10.28
N CYS A 311 14.26 -1.23 10.38
CA CYS A 311 13.23 -0.92 11.37
C CYS A 311 13.73 -1.22 12.77
N ASN A 312 14.31 -0.23 13.43
CA ASN A 312 14.53 -0.31 14.86
C ASN A 312 13.16 -0.23 15.56
N ILE A 313 12.55 -1.39 15.73
CA ILE A 313 11.40 -1.63 16.60
C ILE A 313 11.97 -1.77 18.02
N SER A 314 12.18 -0.66 18.72
CA SER A 314 12.68 -0.68 20.10
C SER A 314 11.59 -0.26 21.07
N GLY A 315 11.43 -1.02 22.17
CA GLY A 315 10.41 -0.73 23.18
C GLY A 315 9.00 -1.13 22.76
N LEU A 316 8.82 -1.71 21.57
CA LEU A 316 7.52 -2.12 21.06
C LEU A 316 6.85 -3.17 21.94
N LEU A 317 7.63 -3.99 22.66
CA LEU A 317 7.10 -5.18 23.29
C LEU A 317 7.76 -5.46 24.64
N ASN A 318 7.88 -4.43 25.47
CA ASN A 318 8.08 -4.65 26.91
C ASN A 318 6.82 -5.25 27.58
N ASN A 319 5.76 -5.47 26.80
CA ASN A 319 4.57 -6.26 27.12
C ASN A 319 4.25 -7.19 25.94
N ASP A 320 3.56 -8.28 26.20
CA ASP A 320 3.18 -9.30 25.22
C ASP A 320 2.56 -8.73 23.93
N ILE A 321 2.96 -9.23 22.75
CA ILE A 321 2.20 -8.99 21.50
C ILE A 321 0.86 -9.70 21.66
N ASN A 322 -0.22 -8.98 21.95
CA ASN A 322 -1.56 -9.57 21.97
C ASN A 322 -2.30 -9.28 20.65
N LEU A 323 -2.25 -10.26 19.75
CA LEU A 323 -2.93 -10.25 18.45
C LEU A 323 -3.90 -11.44 18.37
N PRO A 324 -5.05 -11.38 19.07
CA PRO A 324 -5.94 -12.51 19.24
C PRO A 324 -6.75 -12.83 17.97
N ASN A 325 -6.61 -12.06 16.90
CA ASN A 325 -7.25 -12.35 15.63
C ASN A 325 -6.26 -12.44 14.46
N ALA A 326 -4.95 -12.35 14.70
CA ALA A 326 -3.97 -12.40 13.63
C ALA A 326 -3.97 -13.77 12.96
N GLU A 327 -4.08 -13.78 11.64
CA GLU A 327 -3.92 -14.95 10.79
C GLU A 327 -2.50 -15.01 10.22
N THR A 328 -1.91 -13.84 9.97
CA THR A 328 -0.55 -13.67 9.44
C THR A 328 0.22 -12.66 10.27
N ILE A 329 1.42 -13.05 10.70
CA ILE A 329 2.43 -12.18 11.30
C ILE A 329 3.70 -12.25 10.45
N ASN A 330 4.10 -11.10 9.91
CA ASN A 330 5.38 -10.93 9.22
C ASN A 330 6.21 -9.89 9.98
N VAL A 331 7.34 -10.28 10.55
CA VAL A 331 8.29 -9.33 11.10
C VAL A 331 9.65 -9.57 10.47
N THR A 332 10.13 -8.64 9.66
CA THR A 332 11.45 -8.74 9.02
C THR A 332 12.29 -7.50 9.32
N GLY A 333 13.61 -7.68 9.48
CA GLY A 333 14.57 -6.60 9.69
C GLY A 333 15.30 -6.62 11.01
N ILE A 334 16.04 -5.55 11.30
CA ILE A 334 16.72 -5.33 12.59
C ILE A 334 15.70 -4.81 13.61
N SER A 335 14.75 -5.64 13.98
CA SER A 335 13.70 -5.31 14.92
C SER A 335 14.02 -5.93 16.27
N MET A 336 14.19 -5.14 17.33
CA MET A 336 14.20 -5.68 18.70
C MET A 336 12.76 -6.00 19.11
N LEU A 337 12.14 -6.98 18.45
CA LEU A 337 11.00 -7.67 19.05
C LEU A 337 11.52 -8.27 20.36
N SER A 338 11.00 -7.82 21.50
CA SER A 338 11.16 -8.43 22.83
C SER A 338 9.80 -8.98 23.30
N GLY A 339 9.74 -9.69 24.42
CA GLY A 339 8.47 -10.21 24.96
C GLY A 339 7.93 -11.49 24.29
N VAL A 340 6.78 -11.95 24.79
CA VAL A 340 6.10 -13.15 24.29
C VAL A 340 5.14 -12.78 23.17
N ILE A 341 5.20 -13.55 22.08
CA ILE A 341 4.19 -13.50 21.03
C ILE A 341 2.93 -14.23 21.55
N LYS A 342 2.01 -13.48 22.16
CA LYS A 342 0.71 -13.97 22.67
C LYS A 342 -0.36 -13.86 21.60
N THR A 343 -0.44 -14.89 20.79
CA THR A 343 -1.29 -14.87 19.62
C THR A 343 -2.38 -15.90 19.73
N SER A 344 -3.49 -15.65 19.04
CA SER A 344 -4.58 -16.62 19.08
C SER A 344 -4.26 -17.90 18.35
N SER A 345 -5.15 -18.85 18.59
CA SER A 345 -5.36 -20.02 17.76
C SER A 345 -5.66 -19.69 16.28
N LYS A 346 -5.68 -18.45 15.78
CA LYS A 346 -5.96 -18.16 14.36
C LYS A 346 -4.71 -18.05 13.49
N ILE A 347 -3.51 -17.89 14.06
CA ILE A 347 -2.30 -17.75 13.25
C ILE A 347 -2.11 -18.98 12.38
N THR A 348 -2.00 -18.76 11.07
CA THR A 348 -1.64 -19.78 10.09
C THR A 348 -0.19 -19.58 9.62
N THR A 349 0.28 -18.33 9.57
CA THR A 349 1.61 -17.97 9.08
C THR A 349 2.34 -17.05 10.06
N LEU A 350 3.53 -17.46 10.49
CA LEU A 350 4.46 -16.63 11.28
C LEU A 350 5.82 -16.60 10.58
N ASN A 351 6.20 -15.42 10.07
CA ASN A 351 7.48 -15.18 9.44
C ASN A 351 8.26 -14.14 10.24
N ILE A 352 9.40 -14.55 10.77
CA ILE A 352 10.35 -13.68 11.47
C ILE A 352 11.67 -13.72 10.70
N ALA A 353 12.20 -12.57 10.30
CA ALA A 353 13.50 -12.49 9.63
C ALA A 353 14.34 -11.29 10.10
N GLY A 354 15.65 -11.33 9.91
CA GLY A 354 16.55 -10.23 10.26
C GLY A 354 17.25 -10.47 11.60
N ASN A 355 17.20 -9.52 12.55
CA ASN A 355 17.88 -9.62 13.84
C ASN A 355 16.90 -9.30 14.99
N ASN A 356 16.20 -10.33 15.49
CA ASN A 356 15.11 -10.22 16.47
C ASN A 356 15.39 -11.01 17.77
N GLN A 357 14.81 -10.61 18.91
CA GLN A 357 14.99 -11.27 20.22
C GLN A 357 13.65 -11.69 20.87
N ILE A 358 13.08 -12.80 20.42
CA ILE A 358 11.78 -13.26 20.91
C ILE A 358 11.96 -13.99 22.26
N GLU A 359 11.39 -13.41 23.32
CA GLU A 359 11.49 -13.96 24.67
C GLU A 359 10.61 -15.19 24.89
N GLY A 360 9.65 -15.47 24.00
CA GLY A 360 8.87 -16.68 24.01
C GLY A 360 7.79 -16.73 22.92
N LEU A 361 7.31 -17.93 22.64
CA LEU A 361 6.14 -18.17 21.80
C LEU A 361 5.07 -18.84 22.66
N GLU A 362 3.80 -18.43 22.52
CA GLU A 362 2.69 -19.25 22.98
C GLU A 362 2.35 -20.35 21.96
N LEU A 363 1.51 -21.31 22.36
CA LEU A 363 1.07 -22.40 21.50
C LEU A 363 0.31 -21.87 20.27
N LEU A 364 0.93 -21.91 19.10
CA LEU A 364 0.37 -21.53 17.81
C LEU A 364 -0.37 -22.73 17.18
N SER A 365 -1.50 -23.10 17.79
CA SER A 365 -2.22 -24.35 17.51
C SER A 365 -2.69 -24.53 16.06
N ASN A 366 -2.81 -23.46 15.28
CA ASN A 366 -3.18 -23.49 13.86
C ASN A 366 -2.07 -23.06 12.90
N CYS A 367 -0.88 -22.75 13.40
CA CYS A 367 0.22 -22.30 12.54
C CYS A 367 0.64 -23.45 11.62
N THR A 368 0.51 -23.25 10.31
CA THR A 368 0.86 -24.21 9.27
C THR A 368 2.21 -23.88 8.62
N SER A 369 2.63 -22.62 8.68
CA SER A 369 3.90 -22.11 8.15
C SER A 369 4.64 -21.25 9.18
N PHE A 370 5.84 -21.68 9.56
CA PHE A 370 6.75 -20.97 10.45
C PHE A 370 8.10 -20.74 9.79
N THR A 371 8.52 -19.49 9.71
CA THR A 371 9.82 -19.09 9.16
C THR A 371 10.57 -18.23 10.17
N LEU A 372 11.83 -18.57 10.42
CA LEU A 372 12.78 -17.84 11.24
C LEU A 372 14.10 -17.69 10.48
N GLN A 373 14.44 -16.50 10.03
CA GLN A 373 15.59 -16.27 9.13
C GLN A 373 16.52 -15.15 9.62
N GLY A 374 17.84 -15.29 9.43
CA GLY A 374 18.81 -14.29 9.89
C GLY A 374 19.33 -14.59 11.30
N ASN A 375 19.56 -13.56 12.10
CA ASN A 375 20.19 -13.61 13.42
C ASN A 375 19.15 -13.44 14.54
N ASN A 376 18.24 -14.39 14.73
CA ASN A 376 17.21 -14.26 15.77
C ASN A 376 17.52 -15.14 16.98
N THR A 377 17.20 -14.63 18.17
CA THR A 377 17.15 -15.42 19.40
C THR A 377 15.70 -15.72 19.73
N ILE A 378 15.33 -16.99 19.85
CA ILE A 378 14.04 -17.41 20.43
C ILE A 378 14.35 -18.16 21.71
N SER A 379 13.76 -17.74 22.82
CA SER A 379 13.87 -18.51 24.06
C SER A 379 13.01 -19.78 24.01
N GLY A 380 13.51 -20.88 24.58
CA GLY A 380 12.81 -22.16 24.62
C GLY A 380 12.89 -23.00 23.33
N ASN A 381 11.99 -23.97 23.21
CA ASN A 381 11.91 -24.87 22.05
C ASN A 381 10.82 -24.37 21.08
N PRO A 382 11.16 -23.75 19.93
CA PRO A 382 10.13 -23.25 19.00
C PRO A 382 9.22 -24.36 18.45
N PHE A 383 9.69 -25.61 18.40
CA PHE A 383 8.94 -26.72 17.83
C PHE A 383 7.75 -27.15 18.69
N GLN A 384 7.78 -26.94 20.01
CA GLN A 384 6.67 -27.33 20.91
C GLN A 384 5.42 -26.46 20.70
N TYR A 385 5.61 -25.27 20.14
CA TYR A 385 4.55 -24.29 19.97
C TYR A 385 3.86 -24.37 18.61
N LEU A 386 4.25 -25.31 17.74
CA LEU A 386 3.87 -25.30 16.33
C LEU A 386 3.14 -26.57 15.87
N PRO A 387 2.20 -27.17 16.62
CA PRO A 387 1.75 -28.56 16.43
C PRO A 387 1.24 -28.90 15.03
N LYS A 388 0.68 -27.92 14.28
CA LYS A 388 0.16 -28.11 12.92
C LYS A 388 1.08 -27.61 11.80
N ALA A 389 2.29 -27.15 12.13
CA ALA A 389 3.22 -26.62 11.13
C ALA A 389 3.67 -27.71 10.16
N ARG A 390 3.40 -27.48 8.87
CA ARG A 390 3.80 -28.35 7.73
C ARG A 390 5.04 -27.79 7.02
N THR A 391 5.28 -26.50 7.20
CA THR A 391 6.46 -25.77 6.74
C THR A 391 7.14 -25.15 7.95
N ILE A 392 8.37 -25.58 8.23
CA ILE A 392 9.23 -25.04 9.28
C ILE A 392 10.56 -24.70 8.62
N VAL A 393 10.95 -23.43 8.66
CA VAL A 393 12.20 -22.94 8.09
C VAL A 393 12.92 -22.13 9.17
N ILE A 394 14.07 -22.61 9.63
CA ILE A 394 14.94 -21.94 10.59
C ILE A 394 16.32 -21.85 9.94
N GLN A 395 16.75 -20.65 9.54
CA GLN A 395 17.98 -20.44 8.78
C GLN A 395 18.77 -19.20 9.21
N GLY A 396 20.10 -19.27 9.24
CA GLY A 396 20.96 -18.16 9.65
C GLY A 396 21.47 -18.34 11.07
N ASN A 397 21.87 -17.27 11.74
CA ASN A 397 22.31 -17.32 13.12
C ASN A 397 21.13 -17.36 14.11
N ASN A 398 20.29 -18.40 14.02
CA ASN A 398 19.24 -18.64 15.00
C ASN A 398 19.66 -19.73 15.98
N LYS A 399 19.57 -19.44 17.27
CA LYS A 399 19.89 -20.41 18.32
C LYS A 399 18.69 -21.30 18.62
N VAL A 400 18.85 -22.60 18.38
CA VAL A 400 17.90 -23.65 18.78
C VAL A 400 18.69 -24.76 19.46
N ASN A 401 18.50 -24.95 20.77
CA ASN A 401 19.32 -25.87 21.58
C ASN A 401 18.51 -26.88 22.43
N ASN A 402 17.19 -26.74 22.49
CA ASN A 402 16.33 -27.49 23.43
C ASN A 402 15.31 -28.41 22.73
N TYR A 403 15.71 -29.11 21.66
CA TYR A 403 14.86 -30.14 21.07
C TYR A 403 14.65 -31.33 22.03
N THR A 404 13.43 -31.83 22.13
CA THR A 404 13.08 -33.02 22.92
C THR A 404 12.48 -34.10 22.05
N SER A 405 11.17 -34.08 21.79
CA SER A 405 10.50 -34.95 20.82
C SER A 405 9.16 -34.33 20.42
N ARG A 406 8.66 -34.68 19.23
CA ARG A 406 7.40 -34.17 18.71
C ARG A 406 6.84 -35.06 17.59
N THR A 407 5.51 -35.21 17.55
CA THR A 407 4.82 -35.68 16.35
C THR A 407 4.60 -34.55 15.35
N TYR A 408 5.04 -34.74 14.11
CA TYR A 408 4.81 -33.79 13.02
C TYR A 408 3.56 -34.18 12.20
N PRO A 409 2.83 -33.20 11.66
CA PRO A 409 1.76 -33.46 10.70
C PRO A 409 2.37 -33.93 9.36
N THR A 410 1.56 -33.99 8.29
CA THR A 410 2.10 -34.16 6.94
C THR A 410 3.01 -32.97 6.58
N MET A 411 4.32 -33.23 6.52
CA MET A 411 5.35 -32.25 6.26
C MET A 411 5.49 -31.95 4.77
N SER A 412 5.66 -30.67 4.45
CA SER A 412 6.03 -30.21 3.11
C SER A 412 7.46 -29.68 3.08
N ARG A 413 7.90 -29.01 4.15
CA ARG A 413 9.26 -28.45 4.23
C ARG A 413 9.73 -28.35 5.67
N PHE A 414 10.90 -28.90 5.94
CA PHE A 414 11.64 -28.74 7.18
C PHE A 414 13.06 -28.31 6.84
N ILE A 415 13.45 -27.12 7.28
CA ILE A 415 14.81 -26.61 7.12
C ILE A 415 15.29 -26.12 8.48
N LEU A 416 16.37 -26.70 8.97
CA LEU A 416 17.13 -26.25 10.11
C LEU A 416 18.58 -26.05 9.64
N GLN A 417 19.01 -24.80 9.51
CA GLN A 417 20.31 -24.44 8.95
C GLN A 417 20.93 -23.26 9.71
N GLY A 418 22.25 -23.27 9.89
CA GLY A 418 23.00 -22.16 10.49
C GLY A 418 23.41 -22.45 11.94
N LEU A 419 23.27 -21.51 12.88
CA LEU A 419 23.78 -21.69 14.26
C LEU A 419 22.84 -22.46 15.20
N ALA A 420 22.05 -23.39 14.68
CA ALA A 420 21.33 -24.34 15.53
C ALA A 420 22.36 -25.26 16.22
N GLU A 421 22.24 -25.43 17.54
CA GLU A 421 23.22 -26.14 18.39
C GLU A 421 22.57 -27.40 18.96
N LEU A 422 22.16 -28.31 18.08
CA LEU A 422 21.65 -29.62 18.49
C LEU A 422 22.82 -30.60 18.68
N ASP A 423 22.91 -31.20 19.86
CA ASP A 423 23.79 -32.35 20.10
C ASP A 423 23.33 -33.59 19.31
N GLN A 424 24.19 -34.61 19.21
CA GLN A 424 23.92 -35.79 18.39
C GLN A 424 22.62 -36.51 18.80
N ALA A 425 22.34 -36.62 20.09
CA ALA A 425 21.13 -37.28 20.58
C ALA A 425 19.86 -36.51 20.15
N LYS A 426 19.88 -35.18 20.20
CA LYS A 426 18.79 -34.32 19.72
C LYS A 426 18.62 -34.38 18.20
N VAL A 427 19.71 -34.45 17.44
CA VAL A 427 19.65 -34.62 15.98
C VAL A 427 19.02 -35.96 15.62
N ASP A 428 19.43 -37.04 16.28
CA ASP A 428 18.87 -38.38 16.05
C ASP A 428 17.38 -38.43 16.40
N GLN A 429 16.99 -37.82 17.52
CA GLN A 429 15.59 -37.75 17.95
C GLN A 429 14.74 -36.89 17.00
N LEU A 430 15.27 -35.77 16.50
CA LEU A 430 14.60 -34.96 15.47
C LEU A 430 14.40 -35.74 14.17
N LEU A 431 15.43 -36.47 13.72
CA LEU A 431 15.33 -37.31 12.52
C LEU A 431 14.33 -38.45 12.71
N LYS A 432 14.31 -39.09 13.89
CA LYS A 432 13.30 -40.09 14.25
C LYS A 432 11.88 -39.54 14.08
N ASP A 433 11.61 -38.43 14.76
CA ASP A 433 10.29 -37.78 14.74
C ASP A 433 9.85 -37.36 13.32
N LEU A 434 10.78 -36.87 12.51
CA LEU A 434 10.52 -36.51 11.10
C LEU A 434 10.33 -37.75 10.20
N SER A 435 10.93 -38.89 10.52
CA SER A 435 10.76 -40.15 9.79
C SER A 435 9.40 -40.82 10.03
N GLU A 436 8.81 -40.54 11.18
CA GLU A 436 7.46 -40.97 11.57
C GLU A 436 6.38 -40.10 10.91
N ALA A 437 6.73 -38.88 10.48
CA ALA A 437 5.84 -37.98 9.76
C ALA A 437 5.50 -38.51 8.35
N SER A 438 4.30 -38.16 7.88
CA SER A 438 3.97 -38.22 6.45
C SER A 438 4.63 -37.06 5.71
N TRP A 439 5.03 -37.25 4.45
CA TRP A 439 5.66 -36.21 3.64
C TRP A 439 4.87 -35.96 2.36
N ASN A 440 4.85 -34.72 1.89
CA ASN A 440 4.27 -34.37 0.60
C ASN A 440 5.12 -34.99 -0.53
N PRO A 441 4.55 -35.92 -1.33
CA PRO A 441 5.31 -36.60 -2.38
C PRO A 441 5.72 -35.67 -3.54
N ALA A 442 5.05 -34.53 -3.71
CA ALA A 442 5.27 -33.59 -4.81
C ALA A 442 6.43 -32.59 -4.59
N GLY A 443 7.33 -32.83 -3.64
CA GLY A 443 8.51 -31.97 -3.41
C GLY A 443 8.82 -31.67 -1.94
N GLY A 444 8.71 -32.67 -1.06
CA GLY A 444 9.14 -32.55 0.33
C GLY A 444 10.60 -32.14 0.46
N VAL A 445 10.95 -31.27 1.40
CA VAL A 445 12.35 -30.89 1.66
C VAL A 445 12.68 -31.07 3.12
N CYS A 446 13.74 -31.83 3.43
CA CYS A 446 14.28 -31.99 4.77
C CYS A 446 15.77 -31.63 4.78
N THR A 447 16.11 -30.49 5.39
CA THR A 447 17.50 -30.04 5.51
C THR A 447 17.83 -29.83 6.98
N ILE A 448 18.87 -30.51 7.47
CA ILE A 448 19.44 -30.30 8.82
C ILE A 448 20.95 -30.07 8.62
N LYS A 449 21.37 -28.80 8.61
CA LYS A 449 22.75 -28.39 8.35
C LYS A 449 23.24 -27.33 9.35
N GLY A 450 24.53 -27.00 9.32
CA GLY A 450 25.12 -25.91 10.10
C GLY A 450 25.85 -26.41 11.34
N ASN A 451 25.56 -25.85 12.51
CA ASN A 451 26.23 -26.18 13.78
C ASN A 451 25.63 -27.40 14.51
N CYS A 452 24.65 -28.09 13.92
CA CYS A 452 24.15 -29.35 14.47
C CYS A 452 25.25 -30.43 14.43
N SER A 453 25.28 -31.28 15.46
CA SER A 453 26.17 -32.46 15.48
C SER A 453 25.83 -33.42 14.34
N THR A 454 26.83 -34.15 13.83
CA THR A 454 26.59 -35.22 12.85
C THR A 454 25.71 -36.32 13.47
N PRO A 455 24.65 -36.79 12.78
CA PRO A 455 23.80 -37.87 13.29
C PRO A 455 24.59 -39.16 13.51
N SER A 456 24.14 -39.98 14.46
CA SER A 456 24.70 -41.33 14.66
C SER A 456 24.30 -42.26 13.51
N ALA A 457 24.74 -43.52 13.56
CA ALA A 457 24.27 -44.54 12.62
C ALA A 457 22.73 -44.69 12.66
N THR A 458 22.14 -44.58 13.85
CA THR A 458 20.69 -44.61 14.04
C THR A 458 20.02 -43.40 13.40
N GLY A 459 20.56 -42.20 13.61
CA GLY A 459 20.06 -40.98 12.95
C GLY A 459 20.14 -41.06 11.43
N LYS A 460 21.23 -41.60 10.88
CA LYS A 460 21.39 -41.81 9.42
C LYS A 460 20.34 -42.77 8.86
N ASN A 461 19.99 -43.83 9.59
CA ASN A 461 18.90 -44.73 9.19
C ASN A 461 17.55 -43.98 9.12
N TYR A 462 17.25 -43.12 10.10
CA TYR A 462 16.04 -42.29 10.06
C TYR A 462 16.06 -41.30 8.88
N ALA A 463 17.20 -40.70 8.56
CA ALA A 463 17.35 -39.84 7.38
C ALA A 463 17.06 -40.61 6.07
N SER A 464 17.52 -41.85 5.93
CA SER A 464 17.20 -42.72 4.79
C SER A 464 15.70 -43.05 4.71
N ILE A 465 15.03 -43.26 5.85
CA ILE A 465 13.57 -43.47 5.89
C ILE A 465 12.84 -42.24 5.39
N ILE A 466 13.26 -41.02 5.76
CA ILE A 466 12.65 -39.78 5.26
C ILE A 466 12.80 -39.70 3.73
N ALA A 467 14.00 -39.97 3.20
CA ALA A 467 14.28 -39.93 1.77
C ALA A 467 13.44 -40.94 0.97
N SER A 468 13.03 -42.07 1.57
CA SER A 468 12.18 -43.05 0.90
C SER A 468 10.68 -42.71 0.90
N LYS A 469 10.24 -41.63 1.57
CA LYS A 469 8.81 -41.25 1.66
C LYS A 469 8.25 -40.64 0.38
N GLY A 470 9.07 -40.34 -0.63
CA GLY A 470 8.62 -39.91 -1.95
C GLY A 470 9.79 -39.53 -2.86
N SER A 471 9.62 -39.69 -4.18
CA SER A 471 10.66 -39.39 -5.19
C SER A 471 11.09 -37.92 -5.20
N GLY A 472 10.29 -37.02 -4.64
CA GLY A 472 10.60 -35.60 -4.48
C GLY A 472 11.16 -35.20 -3.12
N VAL A 473 11.39 -36.13 -2.17
CA VAL A 473 11.89 -35.79 -0.82
C VAL A 473 13.41 -35.67 -0.84
N ILE A 474 13.92 -34.44 -0.71
CA ILE A 474 15.37 -34.18 -0.65
C ILE A 474 15.79 -34.13 0.81
N VAL A 475 16.70 -35.02 1.22
CA VAL A 475 17.31 -35.02 2.55
C VAL A 475 18.74 -34.54 2.46
N SER A 476 19.12 -33.58 3.30
CA SER A 476 20.51 -33.14 3.43
C SER A 476 20.88 -32.94 4.89
N ILE A 477 21.85 -33.72 5.36
CA ILE A 477 22.41 -33.70 6.71
C ILE A 477 23.88 -33.25 6.67
N ASN A 478 24.40 -32.74 7.79
CA ASN A 478 25.83 -32.44 7.97
C ASN A 478 26.74 -33.65 7.75
#